data_AF-A0A2C0EC61-F1
#
_entry.id   AF-A0A2C0EC61-F1
#
_cell.length_a   1.000
_cell.length_b   1.000
_cell.length_c   1.000
_cell.angle_alpha   90.00
_cell.angle_beta   90.00
_cell.angle_gamma   90.00
#
_symmetry.space_group_name_H-M   'P 1'
#
loop_
_entity.id
_entity.type
_entity.pdbx_description
1 polymer ?
#
loop_
_entity_poly.entity_id
_entity_poly.type
_entity_poly.pdbx_seq_one_letter_code
_entity_poly.pdbx_strand_id
1 'polypeptide(L)' 'NLGLNWVLYSESDLNNYVTYATKRDGNKLLGNYNAKPGKYYLSVYKYGGGTGNYTVEVR' A
#
# COMPACT_ATOMS: atom_id res chain seq x y z
N ASN A 1 5.88 13.28 -10.18
CA ASN A 1 4.97 12.30 -9.54
C ASN A 1 5.36 10.91 -10.03
N LEU A 2 5.57 9.94 -9.14
CA LEU A 2 6.07 8.59 -9.47
C LEU A 2 4.97 7.62 -9.95
N GLY A 3 3.70 8.02 -9.93
CA GLY A 3 2.58 7.17 -10.37
C GLY A 3 2.53 5.83 -9.63
N LEU A 4 2.65 5.88 -8.30
CA LEU A 4 2.65 4.73 -7.41
C LEU A 4 1.32 4.60 -6.66
N ASN A 5 0.99 3.37 -6.27
CA ASN A 5 0.01 3.06 -5.24
C ASN A 5 0.47 1.84 -4.41
N TRP A 6 -0.28 1.52 -3.35
CA TRP A 6 -0.06 0.31 -2.58
C TRP A 6 -1.38 -0.36 -2.19
N VAL A 7 -1.31 -1.68 -2.03
CA VAL A 7 -2.39 -2.55 -1.54
C VAL A 7 -1.84 -3.50 -0.48
N LEU A 8 -2.67 -3.88 0.49
CA LEU A 8 -2.32 -4.82 1.55
C LEU A 8 -3.15 -6.09 1.41
N TYR A 9 -2.52 -7.26 1.46
CA TYR A 9 -3.16 -8.57 1.47
C TYR A 9 -2.96 -9.26 2.82
N SER A 10 -3.96 -10.03 3.26
CA SER A 10 -3.78 -10.99 4.35
C SER A 10 -3.19 -12.29 3.79
N GLU A 11 -2.36 -13.00 4.55
CA GLU A 11 -1.89 -14.33 4.15
C GLU A 11 -3.03 -15.33 3.86
N SER A 12 -4.21 -15.11 4.46
CA SER A 12 -5.41 -15.94 4.27
C SER A 12 -6.11 -15.72 2.93
N ASP A 13 -5.87 -14.60 2.26
CA ASP A 13 -6.44 -14.28 0.94
C ASP A 13 -5.50 -13.34 0.16
N LEU A 14 -4.74 -13.93 -0.76
CA LEU A 14 -3.83 -13.19 -1.65
C LEU A 14 -4.51 -12.73 -2.95
N ASN A 15 -5.78 -13.10 -3.18
CA ASN A 15 -6.52 -12.68 -4.36
C ASN A 15 -7.25 -11.35 -4.12
N ASN A 16 -7.64 -11.07 -2.87
CA ASN A 16 -8.34 -9.85 -2.49
C ASN A 16 -7.52 -9.04 -1.47
N TYR A 17 -7.29 -7.76 -1.78
CA TYR A 17 -6.65 -6.87 -0.82
C TYR A 17 -7.63 -6.51 0.31
N VAL A 18 -7.12 -6.38 1.53
CA VAL A 18 -7.90 -5.98 2.71
C VAL A 18 -7.97 -4.46 2.87
N THR A 19 -7.00 -3.74 2.30
CA THR A 19 -6.99 -2.27 2.24
C THR A 19 -6.02 -1.77 1.17
N TYR A 20 -6.08 -0.48 0.89
CA TYR A 20 -5.23 0.23 -0.07
C TYR A 20 -5.09 1.69 0.35
N ALA A 21 -4.25 2.46 -0.33
CA ALA A 21 -4.14 3.89 -0.05
C ALA A 21 -5.45 4.62 -0.45
N THR A 22 -6.14 5.19 0.53
CA THR A 22 -7.39 5.93 0.33
C THR A 22 -7.23 7.45 0.45
N LYS A 23 -6.12 7.91 1.04
CA LYS A 23 -5.82 9.34 1.23
C LYS A 23 -4.45 9.69 0.67
N ARG A 24 -4.34 10.90 0.15
CA ARG A 24 -3.06 11.51 -0.25
C ARG A 24 -2.83 12.77 0.59
N ASP A 25 -1.62 12.90 1.13
CA ASP A 25 -1.15 14.09 1.82
C ASP A 25 0.21 14.47 1.24
N GLY A 26 0.20 15.44 0.31
CA GLY A 26 1.36 15.78 -0.51
C GLY A 26 1.88 14.57 -1.31
N ASN A 27 3.10 14.14 -0.99
CA ASN A 27 3.77 12.98 -1.59
C ASN A 27 3.50 11.65 -0.85
N LYS A 28 2.73 11.66 0.24
CA LYS A 28 2.40 10.48 1.03
C LYS A 28 1.10 9.84 0.56
N LEU A 29 1.13 8.52 0.42
CA LEU A 29 -0.03 7.68 0.18
C LEU A 29 -0.40 6.98 1.48
N LEU A 30 -1.56 7.35 2.03
CA LEU A 30 -2.00 6.98 3.37
C LEU A 30 -3.22 6.07 3.30
N GLY A 31 -3.32 5.16 4.26
CA GLY A 31 -4.42 4.24 4.45
C GLY A 31 -4.29 3.59 5.82
N ASN A 32 -5.40 3.15 6.37
CA ASN A 32 -5.48 2.53 7.69
C ASN A 32 -6.36 1.29 7.61
N TYR A 33 -6.08 0.31 8.47
CA TYR A 33 -6.84 -0.92 8.54
C TYR A 33 -6.74 -1.53 9.93
N ASN A 34 -7.87 -1.93 10.50
CA ASN A 34 -7.91 -2.64 11.77
C ASN A 34 -7.59 -4.13 11.52
N ALA A 35 -6.30 -4.47 11.58
CA ALA A 35 -5.80 -5.80 11.25
C ALA A 35 -6.19 -6.83 12.32
N LYS A 36 -6.56 -8.03 11.86
CA LYS A 36 -6.57 -9.24 12.71
C LYS A 36 -5.14 -9.76 12.86
N PRO A 37 -4.80 -10.48 13.95
CA PRO A 37 -3.51 -11.13 14.08
C PRO A 37 -3.21 -12.07 12.90
N GLY A 38 -1.97 -12.02 12.40
CA GLY A 38 -1.54 -12.83 11.26
C GLY A 38 -0.49 -12.13 10.42
N LYS A 39 -0.02 -12.81 9.37
CA LYS A 39 0.91 -12.25 8.40
C LYS A 39 0.18 -11.49 7.30
N TYR A 40 0.81 -10.42 6.84
CA TYR A 40 0.32 -9.58 5.75
C TYR A 40 1.41 -9.33 4.72
N TYR A 41 0.97 -9.02 3.50
CA TYR A 41 1.83 -8.71 2.37
C TYR A 41 1.46 -7.34 1.83
N LEU A 42 2.37 -6.37 1.94
CA LEU A 42 2.22 -5.05 1.34
C LEU A 42 2.83 -5.07 -0.06
N SER A 43 2.02 -4.80 -1.09
CA SER A 43 2.48 -4.67 -2.47
C SER A 43 2.43 -3.22 -2.90
N VAL A 44 3.61 -2.64 -3.15
CA VAL A 44 3.78 -1.31 -3.74
C VAL A 44 4.00 -1.48 -5.23
N TYR A 45 3.17 -0.82 -6.04
CA TYR A 45 3.23 -0.96 -7.49
C TYR A 45 3.20 0.39 -8.20
N LYS A 46 3.80 0.40 -9.38
CA LYS A 46 3.80 1.54 -10.30
C LYS A 46 2.76 1.33 -11.38
N TYR A 47 1.92 2.33 -11.62
CA TYR A 47 0.96 2.35 -12.73
C TYR A 47 1.31 3.37 -13.82
N GLY A 48 2.30 4.24 -13.60
CA GLY A 48 2.74 5.22 -14.60
C GLY A 48 3.77 6.20 -14.04
N GLY A 49 4.06 7.28 -14.77
CA GLY A 49 4.97 8.35 -14.31
C GLY A 49 6.46 7.99 -14.32
N GLY A 50 7.25 8.82 -13.63
CA GLY A 50 8.72 8.71 -13.57
C GLY A 50 9.24 7.57 -12.68
N THR A 51 10.56 7.38 -12.64
CA THR A 51 11.24 6.51 -11.68
C THR A 51 11.76 7.32 -10.49
N GLY A 52 11.89 6.67 -9.34
CA GLY A 52 12.39 7.31 -8.14
C GLY A 52 12.22 6.43 -6.91
N ASN A 53 12.84 6.86 -5.82
CA ASN A 53 12.85 6.13 -4.55
C ASN A 53 11.59 6.43 -3.74
N TYR A 54 11.23 5.50 -2.86
CA TYR A 54 10.16 5.66 -1.88
C TYR A 54 10.55 5.04 -0.55
N THR A 55 9.84 5.41 0.51
CA THR A 55 9.95 4.81 1.84
C THR A 55 8.59 4.28 2.24
N VAL A 56 8.57 3.14 2.93
CA VAL A 56 7.37 2.56 3.53
C VAL A 56 7.50 2.70 5.04
N GLU A 57 6.43 3.18 5.67
CA GLU A 57 6.31 3.29 7.11
C GLU A 57 5.01 2.59 7.56
N VAL A 58 5.11 1.70 8.55
CA VAL A 58 3.98 0.99 9.14
C VAL A 58 3.94 1.34 10.62
N ARG A 59 2.77 1.75 11.13
CA ARG A 59 2.55 2.20 12.51
C ARG A 59 1.34 1.53 13.12
#